data_AF-A0A8X7RKT1-F1
#
_entry.id   AF-A0A8X7RKT1-F1
#
_cell.length_a   1.000
_cell.length_b   1.000
_cell.length_c   1.000
_cell.angle_alpha   90.00
_cell.angle_beta   90.00
_cell.angle_gamma   90.00
#
_symmetry.space_group_name_H-M   'P 1'
#
loop_
_entity.id
_entity.type
_entity.pdbx_description
1 polymer ?
#
loop_
_entity_poly.entity_id
_entity_poly.type
_entity_poly.pdbx_seq_one_letter_code
_entity_poly.pdbx_strand_id
1 'polypeptide(L)'
;MNDGPLVQLPPPSTKLPRDKHLPRPKPPTKWEEFALKKGIQKRKKDKIVYDETTDQFKRRHGYDRVNDDNDIPIIEAKASDDRTRRRPFAKRLDDKKKRVGKQEKNRLQNLKTAAKAGALPSHVQLAVTALPISGTKTRPQKIGKEALGDVAVNLYFLICGNFSQYLPVVPRYGMVDEEKEQTNKVLGKLLSKHSHEILNVGMAINMYNDKKEKKKSGKSDKLKVKKDITKKKPYANKAK
;
A
#
# COMPACT_ATOMS: atom_id res chain seq x y z
N MET A 1 32.97 1.57 34.71
CA MET A 1 33.96 1.95 33.68
C MET A 1 33.83 3.45 33.56
N ASN A 2 34.71 4.18 34.25
CA ASN A 2 34.72 5.62 34.14
C ASN A 2 35.63 5.91 32.95
N ASP A 3 35.05 6.46 31.88
CA ASP A 3 35.84 6.98 30.77
C ASP A 3 36.85 7.98 31.36
N GLY A 4 38.12 7.83 30.99
CA GLY A 4 39.24 8.54 31.60
C GLY A 4 39.16 10.07 31.46
N PRO A 5 40.22 10.81 31.85
CA PRO A 5 40.21 12.26 31.75
C PRO A 5 39.99 12.74 30.30
N LEU A 6 38.87 13.42 30.05
CA LEU A 6 38.49 14.02 28.76
C LEU A 6 38.65 15.55 28.79
N VAL A 7 39.12 16.11 27.69
CA VAL A 7 39.18 17.57 27.47
C VAL A 7 38.06 17.98 26.50
N GLN A 8 37.34 19.06 26.82
CA GLN A 8 36.32 19.60 25.93
C GLN A 8 36.95 20.45 24.83
N LEU A 9 36.77 20.02 23.58
CA LEU A 9 37.26 20.73 22.41
C LEU A 9 36.35 21.91 22.08
N PRO A 10 36.91 23.02 21.57
CA PRO A 10 36.10 24.13 21.06
C PRO A 10 35.28 23.70 19.83
N PRO A 11 34.15 24.35 19.57
CA PRO A 11 33.37 24.07 18.36
C PRO A 11 34.20 24.38 17.10
N PRO A 12 34.06 23.58 16.03
CA PRO A 12 34.84 23.79 14.81
C PRO A 12 34.47 25.14 14.15
N SER A 13 35.46 25.99 13.92
CA SER A 13 35.29 27.30 13.27
C SER A 13 35.26 27.21 11.74
N THR A 14 35.77 26.14 11.16
CA THR A 14 35.90 25.96 9.70
C THR A 14 34.56 25.49 9.11
N LYS A 15 34.03 26.24 8.13
CA LYS A 15 32.79 25.87 7.43
C LYS A 15 33.09 24.81 6.39
N LEU A 16 32.67 23.57 6.64
CA LEU A 16 32.79 22.46 5.69
C LEU A 16 31.46 22.21 4.96
N PRO A 17 31.49 21.81 3.68
CA PRO A 17 30.28 21.41 2.97
C PRO A 17 29.69 20.15 3.61
N ARG A 18 28.37 20.10 3.70
CA ARG A 18 27.66 18.89 4.16
C ARG A 18 27.60 17.88 3.04
N ASP A 19 27.77 16.60 3.38
CA ASP A 19 27.52 15.47 2.47
C ASP A 19 26.08 15.47 1.95
N LYS A 20 25.11 15.73 2.84
CA LYS A 20 23.69 15.75 2.50
C LYS A 20 23.09 17.13 2.69
N HIS A 21 22.22 17.49 1.75
CA HIS A 21 21.38 18.68 1.84
C HIS A 21 20.58 18.68 3.15
N LEU A 22 20.23 19.89 3.61
CA LEU A 22 19.40 20.04 4.79
C LEU A 22 18.04 19.36 4.54
N PRO A 23 17.49 18.65 5.53
CA PRO A 23 16.18 18.02 5.38
C PRO A 23 15.16 19.11 5.03
N ARG A 24 14.50 18.97 3.87
CA ARG A 24 13.48 19.94 3.45
C ARG A 24 12.31 19.91 4.44
N PRO A 25 11.71 21.06 4.77
CA PRO A 25 10.50 21.07 5.59
C PRO A 25 9.41 20.26 4.89
N LYS A 26 8.66 19.50 5.67
CA LYS A 26 7.56 18.69 5.12
C LYS A 26 6.48 19.64 4.62
N PRO A 27 5.96 19.45 3.39
CA PRO A 27 4.82 20.23 2.94
C PRO A 27 3.61 19.93 3.86
N PRO A 28 2.76 20.93 4.13
CA PRO A 28 1.59 20.74 4.98
C PRO A 28 0.62 19.75 4.33
N THR A 29 -0.03 18.93 5.16
CA THR A 29 -1.09 18.04 4.68
C THR A 29 -2.37 18.84 4.43
N LYS A 30 -3.26 18.31 3.58
CA LYS A 30 -4.56 18.94 3.29
C LYS A 30 -5.39 19.27 4.55
N TRP A 31 -5.26 18.45 5.59
CA TRP A 31 -5.93 18.71 6.87
C TRP A 31 -5.26 19.83 7.67
N GLU A 32 -3.92 19.92 7.65
CA GLU A 32 -3.20 21.01 8.31
C GLU A 32 -3.46 22.36 7.62
N GLU A 33 -3.51 22.38 6.28
CA GLU A 33 -3.95 23.56 5.53
C GLU A 33 -5.37 23.98 5.91
N PHE A 34 -6.29 23.02 6.02
CA PHE A 34 -7.66 23.27 6.45
C PHE A 34 -7.72 23.77 7.90
N ALA A 35 -6.96 23.14 8.80
CA ALA A 35 -6.89 23.51 10.21
C ALA A 35 -6.34 24.92 10.39
N LEU A 36 -5.29 25.28 9.64
CA LEU A 36 -4.72 26.63 9.63
C LEU A 36 -5.76 27.66 9.15
N LYS A 37 -6.43 27.37 8.02
CA LYS A 37 -7.49 28.24 7.47
C LYS A 37 -8.69 28.41 8.41
N LYS A 38 -9.00 27.38 9.19
CA LYS A 38 -10.09 27.41 10.18
C LYS A 38 -9.64 27.84 11.58
N GLY A 39 -8.36 28.12 11.80
CA GLY A 39 -7.83 28.45 13.13
C GLY A 39 -7.95 27.31 14.15
N ILE A 40 -8.02 26.05 13.70
CA ILE A 40 -8.15 24.89 14.59
C ILE A 40 -6.80 24.63 15.25
N GLN A 41 -6.71 24.93 16.54
CA GLN A 41 -5.51 24.69 17.34
C GLN A 41 -5.42 23.22 17.80
N LYS A 42 -4.23 22.64 17.70
CA LYS A 42 -3.96 21.28 18.18
C LYS A 42 -3.88 21.28 19.72
N ARG A 43 -4.80 20.56 20.37
CA ARG A 43 -4.80 20.37 21.84
C ARG A 43 -4.36 18.96 22.22
N LYS A 44 -3.72 18.83 23.38
CA LYS A 44 -3.40 17.53 23.99
C LYS A 44 -4.70 16.88 24.48
N LYS A 45 -4.85 15.58 24.23
CA LYS A 45 -5.96 14.76 24.75
C LYS A 45 -5.40 13.77 25.75
N ASP A 46 -6.14 13.51 26.83
CA ASP A 46 -5.73 12.53 27.83
C ASP A 46 -5.83 11.10 27.32
N LYS A 47 -4.90 10.27 27.82
CA LYS A 47 -4.77 8.85 27.48
C LYS A 47 -5.84 8.00 28.17
N ILE A 48 -6.34 8.48 29.30
CA ILE A 48 -7.32 7.81 30.15
C ILE A 48 -8.60 8.64 30.10
N VAL A 49 -9.74 7.99 29.96
CA VAL A 49 -11.06 8.59 29.84
C VAL A 49 -12.00 7.82 30.75
N TYR A 50 -12.81 8.55 31.51
CA TYR A 50 -13.84 7.94 32.34
C TYR A 50 -14.93 7.34 31.44
N ASP A 51 -15.30 6.09 31.70
CA ASP A 51 -16.37 5.38 31.04
C ASP A 51 -17.59 5.35 31.97
N GLU A 52 -18.65 6.06 31.59
CA GLU A 52 -19.90 6.15 32.35
C GLU A 52 -20.64 4.81 32.43
N THR A 53 -20.38 3.87 31.52
CA THR A 53 -21.08 2.57 31.52
C THR A 53 -20.51 1.59 32.54
N THR A 54 -19.22 1.71 32.84
CA THR A 54 -18.49 0.80 33.74
C THR A 54 -17.97 1.51 34.99
N ASP A 55 -18.21 2.82 35.12
CA ASP A 55 -17.70 3.70 36.17
C ASP A 55 -16.19 3.57 36.42
N GLN A 56 -15.43 3.38 35.34
CA GLN A 56 -14.00 3.12 35.38
C GLN A 56 -13.21 4.03 34.45
N PHE A 57 -11.99 4.34 34.88
CA PHE A 57 -11.02 5.07 34.08
C PHE A 57 -10.33 4.13 33.10
N LYS A 58 -10.82 4.09 31.86
CA LYS A 58 -10.30 3.24 30.79
C LYS A 58 -9.40 4.01 29.83
N ARG A 59 -8.63 3.28 29.01
CA ARG A 59 -7.77 3.92 28.01
C ARG A 59 -8.61 4.46 26.85
N ARG A 60 -8.19 5.57 26.23
CA ARG A 60 -8.82 6.08 24.99
C ARG A 60 -8.64 5.14 23.79
N HIS A 61 -7.53 4.41 23.78
CA HIS A 61 -7.13 3.50 22.71
C HIS A 61 -6.25 2.38 23.27
N GLY A 62 -6.19 1.25 22.57
CA GLY A 62 -5.42 0.07 22.98
C GLY A 62 -6.29 -1.02 23.61
N TYR A 63 -5.68 -1.83 24.47
CA TYR A 63 -6.36 -2.85 25.27
C TYR A 63 -7.28 -2.20 26.31
N ASP A 64 -8.45 -2.79 26.53
CA ASP A 64 -9.49 -2.31 27.45
C ASP A 64 -9.77 -0.81 27.28
N ARG A 65 -10.09 -0.43 26.03
CA ARG A 65 -10.36 0.96 25.67
C ARG A 65 -11.82 1.31 25.94
N VAL A 66 -12.06 2.58 26.23
CA VAL A 66 -13.41 3.15 26.27
C VAL A 66 -14.13 2.92 24.93
N ASN A 67 -15.43 2.62 24.99
CA ASN A 67 -16.32 2.38 23.84
C ASN A 67 -15.78 1.31 22.88
N ASP A 68 -15.46 0.10 23.35
CA ASP A 68 -15.12 -0.99 22.43
C ASP A 68 -16.37 -1.53 21.71
N ASP A 69 -16.23 -1.81 20.41
CA ASP A 69 -17.34 -2.30 19.60
C ASP A 69 -17.63 -3.79 19.91
N ASN A 70 -16.64 -4.51 20.46
CA ASN A 70 -16.74 -5.94 20.80
C ASN A 70 -17.44 -6.20 22.14
N ASP A 71 -17.39 -5.24 23.06
CA ASP A 71 -17.99 -5.36 24.40
C ASP A 71 -19.50 -5.13 24.38
N ILE A 72 -20.08 -4.81 23.22
CA ILE A 72 -21.53 -4.60 23.03
C ILE A 72 -22.16 -5.95 22.65
N PRO A 73 -22.79 -6.69 23.57
CA PRO A 73 -23.30 -8.03 23.30
C PRO A 73 -24.56 -8.02 22.43
N ILE A 74 -25.38 -6.97 22.54
CA ILE A 74 -26.69 -6.86 21.89
C ILE A 74 -26.73 -5.54 21.13
N ILE A 75 -27.09 -5.60 19.85
CA ILE A 75 -27.30 -4.42 19.01
C ILE A 75 -28.73 -4.48 18.51
N GLU A 76 -29.49 -3.43 18.80
CA GLU A 76 -30.85 -3.27 18.27
C GLU A 76 -30.81 -3.23 16.74
N ALA A 77 -31.54 -4.15 16.11
CA ALA A 77 -31.70 -4.16 14.67
C ALA A 77 -32.70 -3.06 14.28
N LYS A 78 -32.30 -2.17 13.36
CA LYS A 78 -33.25 -1.24 12.76
C LYS A 78 -34.20 -2.03 11.86
N ALA A 79 -35.48 -1.68 11.82
CA ALA A 79 -36.51 -2.35 11.00
C ALA A 79 -36.15 -2.51 9.51
N SER A 80 -35.25 -1.66 8.99
CA SER A 80 -34.72 -1.77 7.63
C SER A 80 -33.64 -2.85 7.46
N ASP A 81 -32.80 -3.11 8.47
CA ASP A 81 -31.72 -4.10 8.40
C ASP A 81 -32.28 -5.54 8.50
N ASP A 82 -33.43 -5.72 9.16
CA ASP A 82 -34.15 -7.00 9.23
C ASP A 82 -34.62 -7.48 7.84
N ARG A 83 -35.10 -6.54 7.01
CA ARG A 83 -35.47 -6.82 5.60
C ARG A 83 -34.29 -7.25 4.73
N THR A 84 -33.08 -6.74 5.01
CA THR A 84 -31.86 -7.06 4.25
C THR A 84 -31.14 -8.30 4.79
N ARG A 85 -31.64 -8.91 5.89
CA ARG A 85 -31.04 -10.07 6.58
C ARG A 85 -29.53 -9.92 6.86
N ARG A 86 -29.05 -8.68 7.00
CA ARG A 86 -27.62 -8.40 7.20
C ARG A 86 -27.34 -8.22 8.69
N ARG A 87 -26.46 -9.05 9.25
CA ARG A 87 -26.11 -9.02 10.68
C ARG A 87 -25.56 -7.63 11.09
N PRO A 88 -26.10 -6.97 12.13
CA PRO A 88 -25.67 -5.62 12.55
C PRO A 88 -24.17 -5.50 12.84
N PHE A 89 -23.60 -6.54 13.46
CA PHE A 89 -22.16 -6.62 13.74
C PHE A 89 -21.30 -6.62 12.46
N ALA A 90 -21.72 -7.35 11.42
CA ALA A 90 -20.99 -7.41 10.16
C ALA A 90 -20.94 -6.02 9.48
N LYS A 91 -22.04 -5.27 9.54
CA LYS A 91 -22.12 -3.90 9.03
C LYS A 91 -21.12 -2.97 9.74
N ARG A 92 -21.03 -3.03 11.07
CA ARG A 92 -20.05 -2.23 11.84
C ARG A 92 -18.61 -2.55 11.48
N LEU A 93 -18.27 -3.83 11.31
CA LEU A 93 -16.94 -4.26 10.88
C LEU A 93 -16.61 -3.71 9.48
N ASP A 94 -17.55 -3.82 8.54
CA ASP A 94 -17.39 -3.30 7.19
C ASP A 94 -17.22 -1.77 7.19
N ASP A 95 -17.98 -1.05 8.00
CA ASP A 95 -17.90 0.40 8.10
C ASP A 95 -16.59 0.86 8.76
N LYS A 96 -16.09 0.12 9.75
CA LYS A 96 -14.74 0.31 10.31
C LYS A 96 -13.67 0.09 9.24
N LYS A 97 -13.76 -0.99 8.46
CA LYS A 97 -12.84 -1.28 7.35
C LYS A 97 -12.85 -0.18 6.29
N LYS A 98 -14.03 0.31 5.91
CA LYS A 98 -14.18 1.44 4.96
C LYS A 98 -13.54 2.72 5.48
N ARG A 99 -13.77 3.05 6.76
CA ARG A 99 -13.19 4.25 7.40
C ARG A 99 -11.66 4.18 7.46
N VAL A 100 -11.11 3.03 7.85
CA VAL A 100 -9.65 2.78 7.84
C VAL A 100 -9.11 2.85 6.41
N GLY A 101 -9.79 2.22 5.44
CA GLY A 101 -9.41 2.29 4.02
C GLY A 101 -9.43 3.71 3.47
N LYS A 102 -10.40 4.55 3.86
CA LYS A 102 -10.45 5.97 3.49
C LYS A 102 -9.27 6.74 4.10
N GLN A 103 -8.93 6.46 5.36
CA GLN A 103 -7.78 7.08 6.01
C GLN A 103 -6.47 6.73 5.29
N GLU A 104 -6.26 5.47 4.92
CA GLU A 104 -5.04 5.06 4.22
C GLU A 104 -4.97 5.65 2.80
N LYS A 105 -6.10 5.69 2.08
CA LYS A 105 -6.17 6.38 0.78
C LYS A 105 -5.79 7.86 0.89
N ASN A 106 -6.31 8.56 1.89
CA ASN A 106 -5.98 9.96 2.13
C ASN A 106 -4.49 10.15 2.50
N ARG A 107 -3.93 9.24 3.30
CA ARG A 107 -2.50 9.23 3.64
C ARG A 107 -1.64 9.06 2.39
N LEU A 108 -1.98 8.10 1.52
CA LEU A 108 -1.26 7.87 0.27
C LEU A 108 -1.36 9.07 -0.67
N GLN A 109 -2.51 9.72 -0.77
CA GLN A 109 -2.66 10.95 -1.56
C GLN A 109 -1.80 12.10 -1.02
N ASN A 110 -1.74 12.28 0.29
CA ASN A 110 -0.87 13.28 0.92
C ASN A 110 0.62 12.98 0.70
N LEU A 111 1.02 11.70 0.75
CA LEU A 111 2.39 11.30 0.43
C LEU A 111 2.74 11.53 -1.05
N LYS A 112 1.81 11.23 -1.96
CA LYS A 112 1.99 11.48 -3.41
C LYS A 112 2.15 12.98 -3.71
N THR A 113 1.32 13.82 -3.11
CA THR A 113 1.41 15.28 -3.26
C THR A 113 2.69 15.85 -2.63
N ALA A 114 3.09 15.34 -1.46
CA ALA A 114 4.36 15.71 -0.83
C ALA A 114 5.59 15.30 -1.68
N ALA A 115 5.56 14.12 -2.29
CA ALA A 115 6.61 13.67 -3.19
C ALA A 115 6.69 14.55 -4.45
N LYS A 116 5.55 14.92 -5.04
CA LYS A 116 5.50 15.83 -6.20
C LYS A 116 6.12 17.19 -5.88
N ALA A 117 5.85 17.75 -4.69
CA ALA A 117 6.42 19.02 -4.25
C ALA A 117 7.95 18.96 -4.06
N GLY A 118 8.52 17.77 -3.80
CA GLY A 118 9.95 17.59 -3.61
C GLY A 118 10.73 17.10 -4.85
N ALA A 119 10.05 16.76 -5.95
CA ALA A 119 10.66 15.98 -7.03
C ALA A 119 11.14 16.80 -8.24
N LEU A 120 10.63 18.01 -8.50
CA LEU A 120 10.98 18.72 -9.73
C LEU A 120 11.15 20.24 -9.52
N PRO A 121 12.30 20.82 -9.93
CA PRO A 121 12.47 22.26 -10.05
C PRO A 121 11.40 22.86 -10.99
N SER A 122 10.92 24.08 -10.70
CA SER A 122 9.86 24.76 -11.46
C SER A 122 10.12 24.80 -12.98
N HIS A 123 11.38 24.95 -13.39
CA HIS A 123 11.81 24.93 -14.80
C HIS A 123 11.48 23.61 -15.52
N VAL A 124 11.63 22.45 -14.86
CA VAL A 124 11.35 21.14 -15.47
C VAL A 124 9.85 20.87 -15.55
N GLN A 125 9.08 21.40 -14.61
CA GLN A 125 7.61 21.32 -14.64
C GLN A 125 7.03 22.13 -15.80
N LEU A 126 7.58 23.31 -16.07
CA LEU A 126 7.16 24.15 -17.20
C LEU A 126 7.45 23.50 -18.56
N ALA A 127 8.54 22.74 -18.70
CA ALA A 127 8.85 22.00 -19.92
C ALA A 127 7.85 20.84 -20.19
N VAL A 128 7.33 20.19 -19.14
CA VAL A 128 6.31 19.14 -19.27
C VAL A 128 4.93 19.73 -19.57
N THR A 129 4.65 20.95 -19.13
CA THR A 129 3.38 21.66 -19.43
C THR A 129 3.47 22.60 -20.63
N ALA A 130 4.63 22.71 -21.27
CA ALA A 130 4.80 23.51 -22.48
C ALA A 130 4.09 22.79 -23.64
N LEU A 131 2.86 23.22 -23.88
CA LEU A 131 2.18 23.03 -25.16
C LEU A 131 3.12 23.46 -26.30
N PRO A 132 3.05 22.85 -27.48
CA PRO A 132 3.93 23.18 -28.59
C PRO A 132 3.76 24.66 -28.97
N ILE A 133 4.80 25.45 -28.73
CA ILE A 133 4.93 26.82 -29.22
C ILE A 133 5.33 26.71 -30.69
N SER A 134 4.34 26.68 -31.58
CA SER A 134 4.51 27.12 -32.97
C SER A 134 3.18 27.41 -33.65
N GLY A 135 2.81 28.70 -33.68
CA GLY A 135 2.45 29.36 -34.94
C GLY A 135 1.17 29.02 -35.70
N THR A 136 0.23 28.18 -35.22
CA THR A 136 -1.06 28.01 -35.92
C THR A 136 -2.25 27.99 -34.95
N LYS A 137 -3.20 28.92 -35.13
CA LYS A 137 -4.49 28.90 -34.42
C LYS A 137 -5.36 27.79 -35.02
N THR A 138 -5.28 26.57 -34.49
CA THR A 138 -6.30 25.56 -34.74
C THR A 138 -7.43 25.71 -33.71
N ARG A 139 -8.62 26.00 -34.23
CA ARG A 139 -9.87 26.12 -33.45
C ARG A 139 -10.12 24.81 -32.70
N PRO A 140 -10.54 24.84 -31.41
CA PRO A 140 -10.84 23.61 -30.68
C PRO A 140 -12.01 22.88 -31.35
N GLN A 141 -11.70 21.78 -32.03
CA GLN A 141 -12.71 20.89 -32.59
C GLN A 141 -13.38 20.14 -31.45
N LYS A 142 -14.72 20.11 -31.44
CA LYS A 142 -15.51 19.28 -30.52
C LYS A 142 -15.18 17.82 -30.81
N ILE A 143 -14.40 17.23 -29.92
CA ILE A 143 -14.07 15.80 -29.93
C ILE A 143 -15.34 15.02 -29.57
N GLY A 144 -15.88 14.30 -30.55
CA GLY A 144 -16.98 13.34 -30.37
C GLY A 144 -16.55 12.16 -29.49
N LYS A 145 -17.53 11.48 -28.89
CA LYS A 145 -17.32 10.36 -27.94
C LYS A 145 -16.42 9.24 -28.49
N GLU A 146 -16.33 9.12 -29.80
CA GLU A 146 -15.47 8.14 -30.49
C GLU A 146 -13.96 8.45 -30.32
N ALA A 147 -13.56 9.73 -30.28
CA ALA A 147 -12.16 10.13 -30.15
C ALA A 147 -11.64 10.12 -28.69
N LEU A 148 -12.54 9.97 -27.71
CA LEU A 148 -12.16 9.66 -26.31
C LEU A 148 -11.73 8.20 -26.15
N GLY A 149 -12.22 7.31 -27.01
CA GLY A 149 -11.81 5.91 -27.06
C GLY A 149 -10.35 5.76 -27.51
N ASP A 150 -9.97 6.45 -28.58
CA ASP A 150 -8.62 6.38 -29.14
C ASP A 150 -7.54 6.98 -28.23
N VAL A 151 -7.86 8.03 -27.47
CA VAL A 151 -6.93 8.62 -26.49
C VAL A 151 -6.76 7.70 -25.26
N ALA A 152 -7.81 6.97 -24.87
CA ALA A 152 -7.73 5.98 -23.78
C ALA A 152 -6.89 4.76 -24.18
N VAL A 153 -7.01 4.31 -25.44
CA VAL A 153 -6.20 3.21 -25.99
C VAL A 153 -4.72 3.61 -26.11
N ASN A 154 -4.43 4.84 -26.55
CA ASN A 154 -3.05 5.35 -26.66
C ASN A 154 -2.38 5.64 -25.30
N LEU A 155 -3.14 6.07 -24.28
CA LEU A 155 -2.59 6.27 -22.94
C LEU A 155 -2.24 4.93 -22.26
N TYR A 156 -3.00 3.87 -22.56
CA TYR A 156 -2.70 2.51 -22.11
C TYR A 156 -1.46 1.93 -22.81
N PHE A 157 -1.25 2.27 -24.08
CA PHE A 157 -0.09 1.89 -24.89
C PHE A 157 1.24 2.52 -24.42
N LEU A 158 1.21 3.72 -23.84
CA LEU A 158 2.42 4.44 -23.40
C LEU A 158 2.89 4.07 -21.96
N ILE A 159 1.98 3.58 -21.11
CA ILE A 159 2.29 3.21 -19.71
C ILE A 159 2.93 1.81 -19.61
N CYS A 160 2.69 0.95 -20.59
CA CYS A 160 3.17 -0.43 -20.60
C CYS A 160 4.03 -0.64 -21.85
N GLY A 161 5.35 -0.50 -21.72
CA GLY A 161 6.30 -0.52 -22.84
C GLY A 161 6.09 -1.64 -23.87
N ASN A 162 6.30 -1.26 -25.14
CA ASN A 162 6.16 -2.01 -26.40
C ASN A 162 6.27 -3.54 -26.31
N PHE A 163 5.19 -4.26 -26.63
CA PHE A 163 5.22 -5.43 -27.52
C PHE A 163 3.84 -5.71 -28.16
N SER A 164 3.77 -5.40 -29.45
CA SER A 164 3.02 -6.07 -30.54
C SER A 164 1.48 -6.08 -30.57
N GLN A 165 0.96 -5.32 -31.56
CA GLN A 165 -0.31 -5.40 -32.30
C GLN A 165 -1.37 -6.38 -31.77
N TYR A 166 -2.43 -5.83 -31.16
CA TYR A 166 -3.66 -6.57 -30.88
C TYR A 166 -4.49 -6.69 -32.16
N LEU A 167 -4.87 -7.94 -32.48
CA LEU A 167 -5.79 -8.30 -33.55
C LEU A 167 -7.21 -7.77 -33.27
N PRO A 168 -8.02 -7.51 -34.31
CA PRO A 168 -9.35 -6.90 -34.16
C PRO A 168 -10.27 -7.75 -33.27
N VAL A 169 -10.94 -7.08 -32.32
CA VAL A 169 -12.01 -7.67 -31.50
C VAL A 169 -13.23 -7.88 -32.40
N VAL A 170 -13.63 -9.13 -32.58
CA VAL A 170 -14.85 -9.49 -33.32
C VAL A 170 -16.08 -9.15 -32.44
N PRO A 171 -17.13 -8.52 -32.99
CA PRO A 171 -18.36 -8.22 -32.26
C PRO A 171 -19.04 -9.50 -31.74
N ARG A 172 -19.47 -9.46 -30.48
CA ARG A 172 -20.03 -10.59 -29.74
C ARG A 172 -21.44 -10.98 -30.19
N TYR A 173 -21.56 -11.70 -31.30
CA TYR A 173 -22.70 -12.58 -31.56
C TYR A 173 -22.35 -13.70 -32.56
N GLY A 174 -22.30 -14.95 -32.09
CA GLY A 174 -22.55 -16.13 -32.94
C GLY A 174 -21.37 -16.97 -33.46
N MET A 175 -20.10 -16.73 -33.13
CA MET A 175 -18.97 -17.47 -33.75
C MET A 175 -18.04 -18.11 -32.71
N VAL A 176 -18.46 -19.27 -32.19
CA VAL A 176 -17.76 -20.02 -31.12
C VAL A 176 -16.45 -20.64 -31.61
N ASP A 177 -16.38 -21.04 -32.87
CA ASP A 177 -15.20 -21.72 -33.41
C ASP A 177 -14.03 -20.75 -33.65
N GLU A 178 -14.34 -19.51 -34.04
CA GLU A 178 -13.33 -18.44 -34.17
C GLU A 178 -12.76 -18.02 -32.80
N GLU A 179 -13.58 -18.02 -31.74
CA GLU A 179 -13.11 -17.81 -30.36
C GLU A 179 -12.20 -18.96 -29.89
N LYS A 180 -12.52 -20.21 -30.24
CA LYS A 180 -11.67 -21.38 -29.95
C LYS A 180 -10.34 -21.33 -30.70
N GLU A 181 -10.34 -20.91 -31.96
CA GLU A 181 -9.11 -20.73 -32.72
C GLU A 181 -8.24 -19.60 -32.16
N GLN A 182 -8.85 -18.48 -31.77
CA GLN A 182 -8.12 -17.38 -31.13
C GLN A 182 -7.51 -17.80 -29.78
N THR A 183 -8.25 -18.53 -28.95
CA THR A 183 -7.75 -19.04 -27.67
C THR A 183 -6.63 -20.06 -27.86
N ASN A 184 -6.75 -21.00 -28.80
CA ASN A 184 -5.69 -21.96 -29.13
C ASN A 184 -4.43 -21.29 -29.68
N LYS A 185 -4.58 -20.22 -30.46
CA LYS A 185 -3.46 -19.42 -30.99
C LYS A 185 -2.73 -18.64 -29.90
N VAL A 186 -3.46 -18.15 -28.89
CA VAL A 186 -2.89 -17.52 -27.68
C VAL A 186 -2.16 -18.57 -26.83
N LEU A 187 -2.77 -19.74 -26.64
CA LEU A 187 -2.19 -20.85 -25.89
C LEU A 187 -0.90 -21.37 -26.55
N GLY A 188 -0.89 -21.54 -27.87
CA GLY A 188 0.29 -21.92 -28.64
C GLY A 188 1.43 -20.90 -28.54
N LYS A 189 1.12 -19.59 -28.55
CA LYS A 189 2.11 -18.52 -28.33
C LYS A 189 2.64 -18.53 -26.89
N LEU A 190 1.81 -18.83 -25.90
CA LEU A 190 2.23 -18.90 -24.49
C LEU A 190 3.18 -20.08 -24.25
N LEU A 191 2.82 -21.26 -24.79
CA LEU A 191 3.62 -22.48 -24.71
C LEU A 191 4.93 -22.37 -25.52
N SER A 192 4.88 -21.74 -26.70
CA SER A 192 6.08 -21.52 -27.54
C SER A 192 7.04 -20.50 -26.93
N LYS A 193 6.56 -19.37 -26.42
CA LYS A 193 7.40 -18.30 -25.82
C LYS A 193 8.15 -18.73 -24.55
N HIS A 194 7.70 -19.81 -23.92
CA HIS A 194 8.28 -20.31 -22.70
C HIS A 194 8.87 -21.74 -22.85
N SER A 195 8.86 -22.28 -24.07
CA SER A 195 9.29 -23.65 -24.37
C SER A 195 10.75 -23.94 -24.04
N HIS A 196 11.59 -22.92 -23.92
CA HIS A 196 13.02 -23.10 -23.69
C HIS A 196 13.40 -23.03 -22.19
N GLU A 197 12.50 -22.63 -21.29
CA GLU A 197 12.85 -22.41 -19.87
C GLU A 197 11.74 -22.64 -18.81
N ILE A 198 10.55 -23.20 -19.11
CA ILE A 198 9.55 -23.48 -18.03
C ILE A 198 9.94 -24.65 -17.13
N LEU A 199 10.53 -25.70 -17.68
CA LEU A 199 10.94 -26.87 -16.91
C LEU A 199 12.46 -26.98 -17.00
N ASN A 200 13.15 -26.67 -15.91
CA ASN A 200 14.55 -27.05 -15.77
C ASN A 200 14.61 -28.58 -15.59
N VAL A 201 14.61 -29.30 -16.72
CA VAL A 201 14.60 -30.77 -16.78
C VAL A 201 15.76 -31.36 -15.97
N GLY A 202 16.92 -30.71 -15.98
CA GLY A 202 18.09 -31.11 -15.17
C GLY A 202 17.82 -31.02 -13.66
N MET A 203 17.20 -29.94 -13.20
CA MET A 203 16.81 -29.79 -11.79
C MET A 203 15.74 -30.82 -11.38
N ALA A 204 14.80 -31.16 -12.26
CA ALA A 204 13.79 -32.17 -12.02
C ALA A 204 14.38 -33.59 -11.92
N ILE A 205 15.34 -33.93 -12.79
CA ILE A 205 16.06 -35.21 -12.76
C ILE A 205 16.90 -35.32 -11.48
N ASN A 206 17.63 -34.27 -11.09
CA ASN A 206 18.41 -34.26 -9.86
C ASN A 206 17.52 -34.39 -8.62
N MET A 207 16.40 -33.66 -8.55
CA MET A 207 15.44 -33.79 -7.45
C MET A 207 14.81 -35.19 -7.37
N TYR A 208 14.57 -35.84 -8.51
CA TYR A 208 14.04 -37.20 -8.54
C TYR A 208 15.07 -38.23 -8.02
N ASN A 209 16.32 -38.10 -8.43
CA ASN A 209 17.42 -38.96 -7.98
C ASN A 209 17.66 -38.79 -6.47
N ASP A 210 17.76 -37.56 -5.96
CA ASP A 210 17.91 -37.25 -4.53
C ASP A 210 16.77 -37.86 -3.69
N LYS A 211 15.54 -37.80 -4.20
CA LYS A 211 14.36 -38.33 -3.50
C LYS A 211 14.33 -39.85 -3.52
N LYS A 212 14.83 -40.48 -4.60
CA LYS A 212 15.00 -41.94 -4.72
C LYS A 212 16.09 -42.44 -3.77
N GLU A 213 17.20 -41.73 -3.64
CA GLU A 213 18.27 -42.07 -2.69
C GLU A 213 17.82 -41.89 -1.22
N LYS A 214 17.14 -40.78 -0.91
CA LYS A 214 16.59 -40.55 0.43
C LYS A 214 15.59 -41.65 0.85
N LYS A 215 14.74 -42.11 -0.07
CA LYS A 215 13.83 -43.24 0.17
C LYS A 215 14.56 -44.56 0.41
N LYS A 216 15.68 -44.82 -0.27
CA LYS A 216 16.54 -45.99 0.01
C LYS A 216 17.23 -45.89 1.39
N SER A 217 17.53 -44.67 1.86
CA SER A 217 18.22 -44.43 3.14
C SER A 217 17.32 -44.32 4.38
N GLY A 218 15.99 -44.33 4.23
CA GLY A 218 15.02 -44.38 5.35
C GLY A 218 14.97 -43.17 6.29
N LYS A 219 15.59 -42.03 5.95
CA LYS A 219 15.71 -40.87 6.86
C LYS A 219 14.60 -39.83 6.60
N SER A 220 13.78 -39.52 7.61
CA SER A 220 12.73 -38.48 7.55
C SER A 220 13.07 -37.27 8.42
N ASP A 221 12.99 -36.07 7.84
CA ASP A 221 13.27 -34.79 8.50
C ASP A 221 12.07 -34.33 9.35
N LYS A 222 12.05 -34.72 10.63
CA LYS A 222 11.24 -34.03 11.65
C LYS A 222 12.09 -32.92 12.29
N LEU A 223 11.91 -31.68 11.83
CA LEU A 223 12.43 -30.51 12.52
C LEU A 223 11.71 -30.35 13.88
N LYS A 224 12.37 -30.77 14.97
CA LYS A 224 11.94 -30.46 16.33
C LYS A 224 12.12 -28.97 16.60
N VAL A 225 11.03 -28.26 16.83
CA VAL A 225 11.04 -26.87 17.34
C VAL A 225 11.66 -26.88 18.75
N LYS A 226 12.84 -26.29 18.90
CA LYS A 226 13.46 -26.04 20.22
C LYS A 226 12.69 -24.91 20.93
N LYS A 227 12.08 -25.22 22.07
CA LYS A 227 11.46 -24.27 22.99
C LYS A 227 12.55 -23.74 23.93
N ASP A 228 13.19 -22.63 23.59
CA ASP A 228 14.09 -21.94 24.53
C ASP A 228 13.28 -20.97 25.40
N ILE A 229 12.92 -21.44 26.59
CA ILE A 229 12.30 -20.64 27.66
C ILE A 229 13.41 -19.82 28.31
N THR A 230 13.59 -18.57 27.87
CA THR A 230 14.38 -17.59 28.62
C THR A 230 13.47 -16.94 29.67
N LYS A 231 13.59 -17.40 30.93
CA LYS A 231 13.00 -16.76 32.10
C LYS A 231 13.59 -15.34 32.25
N LYS A 232 12.81 -14.29 32.00
CA LYS A 232 13.14 -12.92 32.42
C LYS A 232 12.83 -12.77 33.92
N LYS A 233 13.83 -12.41 34.72
CA LYS A 233 13.70 -12.07 36.16
C LYS A 233 12.75 -10.86 36.35
N PRO A 234 11.99 -10.80 37.46
CA PRO A 234 11.14 -9.64 37.76
C PRO A 234 11.97 -8.43 38.18
N TYR A 235 11.49 -7.24 37.82
CA TYR A 235 12.03 -5.96 38.23
C TYR A 235 11.91 -5.77 39.75
N ALA A 236 13.03 -5.45 40.41
CA ALA A 236 13.04 -5.06 41.80
C ALA A 236 12.51 -3.62 41.96
N ASN A 237 11.46 -3.46 42.77
CA ASN A 237 11.03 -2.16 43.26
C ASN A 237 12.11 -1.59 44.20
N LYS A 238 12.63 -0.40 43.91
CA LYS A 238 13.34 0.40 44.91
C LYS A 238 12.36 1.41 45.49
N ALA A 239 12.11 1.26 46.78
CA ALA A 239 11.46 2.25 47.63
C ALA A 239 12.52 2.95 48.49
N LYS A 240 12.24 4.23 48.78
CA LYS A 240 13.01 5.23 49.53
C LYS A 240 14.19 5.87 48.79
#